data_AF-A0A9W7G9M7-F1
#
_entry.id   AF-A0A9W7G9M7-F1
#
_cell.length_a   1.000
_cell.length_b   1.000
_cell.length_c   1.000
_cell.angle_alpha   90.00
_cell.angle_beta   90.00
_cell.angle_gamma   90.00
#
_symmetry.space_group_name_H-M   'P 1'
#
loop_
_entity.id
_entity.type
_entity.pdbx_description
1 polymer ?
#
loop_
_entity_poly.entity_id
_entity_poly.type
_entity_poly.pdbx_seq_one_letter_code
_entity_poly.pdbx_strand_id
1 'polypeptide(L)'
;MLLPILLTLLPPSPYIKFYSLSDVFPSELTNGECLSTVWDTEEEFRGKVRLATRKSLFNPPPNPPEDAPKENKDKFKRRLMALKMVQMDLSSTANGCWDTDSCVHLDAVFADRGYSLKGSHFITELGNLMTTAFPDSSSISPNYSWLDIATHYTRPQPYSWHADSAVPCQDTVMLGFPKVNNYVGSDVFSHIALQTPPQGDGSSPVVVETDKIDPSTIYKPVYSKRNEILVYRDSEVLHTAPDKTHRDGVWRFI
;
A
#
# COMPACT_ATOMS: atom_id res chain seq x y z
N MET A 1 2.02 34.42 -13.42
CA MET A 1 2.36 34.69 -12.00
C MET A 1 1.81 33.53 -11.19
N LEU A 2 2.62 32.51 -10.91
CA LEU A 2 2.22 31.31 -10.19
C LEU A 2 2.24 31.62 -8.69
N LEU A 3 1.10 31.49 -8.00
CA LEU A 3 1.06 31.55 -6.55
C LEU A 3 1.87 30.35 -6.00
N PRO A 4 2.74 30.55 -4.99
CA PRO A 4 3.31 29.43 -4.28
C PRO A 4 2.18 28.73 -3.53
N ILE A 5 1.98 27.44 -3.80
CA ILE A 5 1.15 26.58 -2.96
C ILE A 5 1.80 26.62 -1.57
N LEU A 6 1.16 27.34 -0.66
CA LEU A 6 1.51 27.31 0.75
C LEU A 6 1.24 25.86 1.20
N LEU A 7 2.28 25.03 1.25
CA LEU A 7 2.24 23.84 2.09
C LEU A 7 2.02 24.35 3.51
N THR A 8 0.78 24.39 3.96
CA THR A 8 0.47 24.47 5.38
C THR A 8 1.07 23.21 5.99
N LEU A 9 2.30 23.35 6.49
CA LEU A 9 2.96 22.36 7.32
C LEU A 9 2.08 22.21 8.55
N LEU A 10 1.19 21.22 8.54
CA LEU A 10 0.66 20.67 9.77
C LEU A 10 1.88 20.28 10.64
N PRO A 11 1.81 20.47 11.96
CA PRO A 11 2.90 20.06 12.84
C PRO A 11 3.25 18.58 12.56
N PRO A 12 4.52 18.18 12.72
CA PRO A 12 4.91 16.78 12.55
C PRO A 12 4.01 15.91 13.43
N SER A 13 3.17 15.09 12.78
CA SER A 13 2.30 14.18 13.50
C SER A 13 3.16 13.06 14.08
N PRO A 14 3.03 12.73 15.38
CA PRO A 14 3.74 11.60 15.96
C PRO A 14 3.25 10.25 15.40
N TYR A 15 2.19 10.25 14.59
CA TYR A 15 1.52 9.07 14.06
C TYR A 15 1.67 8.90 12.55
N ILE A 16 2.47 9.74 11.89
CA ILE A 16 2.70 9.68 10.44
C ILE A 16 4.19 9.82 10.16
N LYS A 17 4.73 8.92 9.34
CA LYS A 17 6.12 8.96 8.88
C LYS A 17 6.21 8.70 7.38
N PHE A 18 7.20 9.32 6.75
CA PHE A 18 7.58 8.99 5.37
C PHE A 18 8.94 8.33 5.35
N TYR A 19 9.11 7.42 4.40
CA TYR A 19 10.37 6.76 4.13
C TYR A 19 10.68 6.84 2.64
N SER A 20 11.97 6.92 2.35
CA SER A 20 12.52 6.75 1.02
C SER A 20 12.77 5.27 0.75
N LEU A 21 12.43 4.81 -0.46
CA LEU A 21 12.84 3.47 -0.90
C LEU A 21 14.36 3.26 -0.82
N SER A 22 15.14 4.33 -0.99
CA SER A 22 16.61 4.25 -0.89
C SER A 22 17.13 4.22 0.54
N ASP A 23 16.34 4.64 1.51
CA ASP A 23 16.72 4.55 2.93
C ASP A 23 16.39 3.14 3.47
N VAL A 24 15.30 2.54 2.97
CA VAL A 24 14.91 1.15 3.30
C VAL A 24 15.79 0.12 2.58
N PHE A 25 16.21 0.41 1.35
CA PHE A 25 17.04 -0.48 0.53
C PHE A 25 18.36 0.20 0.10
N PRO A 26 19.27 0.50 1.05
CA PRO A 26 20.48 1.28 0.77
C PRO A 26 21.56 0.50 0.01
N SER A 27 21.62 -0.83 0.16
CA SER A 27 22.64 -1.70 -0.44
C SER A 27 22.40 -2.01 -1.92
N GLU A 28 21.23 -1.67 -2.45
CA GLU A 28 20.76 -2.16 -3.75
C GLU A 28 20.97 -1.10 -4.84
N LEU A 29 22.16 -0.50 -4.89
CA LEU A 29 22.53 0.45 -5.95
C LEU A 29 23.19 -0.31 -7.11
N THR A 30 22.62 -0.24 -8.31
CA THR A 30 23.30 -0.69 -9.53
C THR A 30 23.55 0.46 -10.47
N ASN A 31 24.76 0.51 -11.04
CA ASN A 31 25.21 1.60 -11.92
C ASN A 31 25.16 3.00 -11.28
N GLY A 32 25.18 3.09 -9.94
CA GLY A 32 25.13 4.34 -9.19
C GLY A 32 23.73 4.95 -9.05
N GLU A 33 22.68 4.28 -9.54
CA GLU A 33 21.30 4.74 -9.44
C GLU A 33 20.58 4.02 -8.29
N CYS A 34 19.84 4.79 -7.49
CA CYS A 34 19.13 4.26 -6.33
C CYS A 34 17.69 3.90 -6.66
N LEU A 35 17.12 2.95 -5.92
CA LEU A 35 15.77 2.45 -6.16
C LEU A 35 14.72 3.58 -6.18
N SER A 36 14.83 4.58 -5.29
CA SER A 36 13.98 5.79 -5.28
C SER A 36 14.04 6.56 -6.61
N THR A 37 15.21 6.64 -7.25
CA THR A 37 15.34 7.34 -8.54
C THR A 37 14.58 6.60 -9.63
N VAL A 38 14.87 5.32 -9.83
CA VAL A 38 14.16 4.50 -10.84
C VAL A 38 12.66 4.45 -10.55
N TRP A 39 12.28 4.37 -9.27
CA TRP A 39 10.88 4.37 -8.86
C TRP A 39 10.18 5.67 -9.25
N ASP A 40 10.82 6.82 -9.14
CA ASP A 40 10.25 8.12 -9.50
C ASP A 40 10.25 8.36 -11.02
N THR A 41 11.27 7.90 -11.73
CA THR A 41 11.49 8.23 -13.15
C THR A 41 10.93 7.21 -14.14
N GLU A 42 10.52 6.01 -13.70
CA GLU A 42 10.17 4.92 -14.62
C GLU A 42 8.84 4.21 -14.31
N GLU A 43 7.78 4.67 -14.96
CA GLU A 43 6.43 4.08 -14.90
C GLU A 43 6.39 2.59 -15.26
N GLU A 44 7.12 2.19 -16.30
CA GLU A 44 7.16 0.79 -16.72
C GLU A 44 7.76 -0.11 -15.62
N PHE A 45 8.77 0.37 -14.90
CA PHE A 45 9.35 -0.36 -13.78
C PHE A 45 8.35 -0.54 -12.65
N ARG A 46 7.67 0.54 -12.25
CA ARG A 46 6.59 0.51 -11.26
C ARG A 46 5.51 -0.51 -11.65
N GLY A 47 5.08 -0.53 -12.91
CA GLY A 47 4.11 -1.50 -13.43
C GLY A 47 4.60 -2.95 -13.37
N LYS A 48 5.86 -3.21 -13.74
CA LYS A 48 6.48 -4.55 -13.64
C LYS A 48 6.54 -5.05 -12.19
N VAL A 49 6.94 -4.18 -11.26
CA VAL A 49 6.96 -4.50 -9.83
C VAL A 49 5.56 -4.87 -9.34
N ARG A 50 4.52 -4.07 -9.65
CA ARG A 50 3.12 -4.40 -9.31
C ARG A 50 2.70 -5.77 -9.80
N LEU A 51 2.89 -6.04 -11.09
CA LEU A 51 2.47 -7.30 -11.69
C LEU A 51 3.24 -8.50 -11.11
N ALA A 52 4.54 -8.34 -10.88
CA ALA A 52 5.37 -9.37 -10.27
C ALA A 52 4.93 -9.69 -8.84
N THR A 53 4.69 -8.69 -8.01
CA THR A 53 4.16 -8.88 -6.64
C THR A 53 2.82 -9.59 -6.65
N ARG A 54 1.90 -9.18 -7.53
CA ARG A 54 0.58 -9.83 -7.63
C ARG A 54 0.68 -11.31 -7.96
N LYS A 55 1.65 -11.72 -8.77
CA LYS A 55 1.93 -13.13 -9.08
C LYS A 55 2.51 -13.87 -7.88
N SER A 56 3.40 -13.22 -7.14
CA SER A 56 4.09 -13.81 -6.00
C SER A 56 3.23 -13.92 -4.73
N LEU A 57 2.37 -12.94 -4.47
CA LEU A 57 1.57 -12.88 -3.23
C LEU A 57 0.15 -13.40 -3.38
N PHE A 58 -0.22 -13.92 -4.56
CA PHE A 58 -1.56 -14.47 -4.77
C PHE A 58 -1.78 -15.69 -3.89
N ASN A 59 -2.74 -15.59 -2.97
CA ASN A 59 -3.17 -16.70 -2.13
C ASN A 59 -4.45 -17.33 -2.70
N PRO A 60 -4.36 -18.40 -3.51
CA PRO A 60 -5.54 -19.04 -4.08
C PRO A 60 -6.43 -19.66 -2.99
N PRO A 61 -7.75 -19.74 -3.20
CA PRO A 61 -8.62 -20.49 -2.30
C PRO A 61 -8.17 -21.96 -2.23
N PRO A 62 -8.35 -22.63 -1.07
CA PRO A 62 -7.97 -24.03 -0.90
C PRO A 62 -8.68 -24.90 -1.94
N ASN A 63 -7.95 -25.90 -2.45
CA ASN A 63 -8.52 -26.87 -3.38
C ASN A 63 -9.72 -27.58 -2.74
N PRO A 64 -10.75 -27.94 -3.53
CA PRO A 64 -11.82 -28.79 -3.04
C PRO A 64 -11.26 -30.17 -2.65
N PRO A 65 -11.92 -30.89 -1.72
CA PRO A 65 -11.55 -32.27 -1.37
C PRO A 65 -11.40 -33.18 -2.59
N GLU A 66 -10.53 -34.18 -2.52
CA GLU A 66 -10.27 -35.10 -3.64
C GLU A 66 -11.52 -35.89 -4.06
N ASP A 67 -12.42 -36.17 -3.14
CA ASP A 67 -13.70 -36.86 -3.35
C ASP A 67 -14.85 -35.92 -3.74
N ALA A 68 -14.60 -34.61 -3.84
CA ALA A 68 -15.62 -33.64 -4.19
C ALA A 68 -16.26 -33.96 -5.57
N PRO A 69 -17.60 -33.80 -5.71
CA PRO A 69 -18.29 -33.98 -6.98
C PRO A 69 -17.64 -33.19 -8.12
N LYS A 70 -17.64 -33.76 -9.32
CA LYS A 70 -17.04 -33.13 -10.52
C LYS A 70 -17.51 -31.69 -10.74
N GLU A 71 -18.80 -31.44 -10.52
CA GLU A 71 -19.39 -30.10 -10.64
C GLU A 71 -18.74 -29.08 -9.69
N ASN A 72 -18.42 -29.48 -8.45
CA ASN A 72 -17.73 -28.63 -7.48
C ASN A 72 -16.30 -28.32 -7.93
N LYS A 73 -15.59 -29.31 -8.48
CA LYS A 73 -14.24 -29.12 -9.04
C LYS A 73 -14.26 -28.20 -10.26
N ASP A 74 -15.26 -28.32 -11.13
CA ASP A 74 -15.41 -27.45 -12.30
C ASP A 74 -15.81 -26.02 -11.91
N LYS A 75 -16.69 -25.85 -10.92
CA LYS A 75 -17.03 -24.55 -10.33
C LYS A 75 -15.80 -23.90 -9.68
N PHE A 76 -14.99 -24.67 -8.96
CA PHE A 76 -13.73 -24.20 -8.39
C PHE A 76 -12.75 -23.72 -9.47
N LYS A 77 -12.53 -24.51 -10.54
CA LYS A 77 -11.65 -24.11 -11.65
C LYS A 77 -12.09 -22.79 -12.29
N ARG A 78 -13.40 -22.62 -12.54
CA ARG A 78 -13.95 -21.36 -13.08
C ARG A 78 -13.71 -20.18 -12.14
N ARG A 79 -13.97 -20.36 -10.83
CA ARG A 79 -13.71 -19.34 -9.82
C ARG A 79 -12.23 -18.98 -9.74
N LEU A 80 -11.34 -19.97 -9.72
CA LEU A 80 -9.90 -19.76 -9.67
C LEU A 80 -9.40 -19.01 -10.90
N MET A 81 -9.90 -19.35 -12.09
CA MET A 81 -9.57 -18.63 -13.31
C MET A 81 -10.01 -17.16 -13.25
N ALA A 82 -11.24 -16.89 -12.80
CA ALA A 82 -11.73 -15.52 -12.62
C ALA A 82 -10.89 -14.74 -11.60
N LEU A 83 -10.55 -15.35 -10.45
CA LEU A 83 -9.68 -14.72 -9.45
C LEU A 83 -8.30 -14.41 -10.01
N LYS A 84 -7.69 -15.33 -10.77
CA LYS A 84 -6.40 -15.09 -11.44
C LYS A 84 -6.49 -13.95 -12.46
N MET A 85 -7.59 -13.85 -13.20
CA MET A 85 -7.77 -12.74 -14.15
C MET A 85 -7.81 -11.40 -13.42
N VAL A 86 -8.60 -11.28 -12.35
CA VAL A 86 -8.65 -10.07 -11.51
C VAL A 86 -7.30 -9.78 -10.87
N GLN A 87 -6.63 -10.80 -10.34
CA GLN A 87 -5.30 -10.67 -9.74
C GLN A 87 -4.28 -10.15 -10.76
N MET A 88 -4.34 -10.54 -12.03
CA MET A 88 -3.36 -10.11 -13.04
C MET A 88 -3.71 -8.78 -13.72
N ASP A 89 -4.92 -8.26 -13.52
CA ASP A 89 -5.36 -6.99 -14.08
C ASP A 89 -4.98 -5.81 -13.17
N LEU A 90 -3.97 -5.05 -13.55
CA LEU A 90 -3.46 -3.89 -12.79
C LEU A 90 -4.48 -2.77 -12.57
N SER A 91 -5.59 -2.76 -13.33
CA SER A 91 -6.70 -1.82 -13.13
C SER A 91 -7.69 -2.26 -12.04
N SER A 92 -7.62 -3.53 -11.63
CA SER A 92 -8.41 -4.10 -10.53
C SER A 92 -7.63 -4.09 -9.22
N THR A 93 -8.34 -4.00 -8.09
CA THR A 93 -7.72 -4.19 -6.77
C THR A 93 -7.42 -5.67 -6.54
N ALA A 94 -6.22 -5.97 -6.06
CA ALA A 94 -5.78 -7.31 -5.73
C ALA A 94 -5.43 -7.42 -4.25
N ASN A 95 -5.51 -8.63 -3.71
CA ASN A 95 -5.11 -8.93 -2.34
C ASN A 95 -4.20 -10.17 -2.29
N GLY A 96 -3.51 -10.33 -1.17
CA GLY A 96 -2.56 -11.39 -0.98
C GLY A 96 -2.08 -11.49 0.46
N CYS A 97 -1.19 -12.45 0.68
CA CYS A 97 -0.47 -12.61 1.94
C CYS A 97 1.00 -12.32 1.66
N TRP A 98 1.63 -11.47 2.47
CA TRP A 98 3.05 -11.16 2.34
C TRP A 98 3.95 -12.02 3.24
N ASP A 99 3.37 -12.93 4.02
CA ASP A 99 4.08 -14.07 4.62
C ASP A 99 4.44 -15.07 3.52
N THR A 100 5.59 -14.85 2.90
CA THR A 100 6.08 -15.69 1.80
C THR A 100 7.60 -15.85 1.86
N ASP A 101 8.06 -17.07 1.61
CA ASP A 101 9.49 -17.39 1.53
C ASP A 101 10.10 -17.02 0.17
N SER A 102 9.27 -16.74 -0.85
CA SER A 102 9.76 -16.52 -2.21
C SER A 102 8.91 -15.59 -3.05
N CYS A 103 9.59 -14.67 -3.74
CA CYS A 103 8.98 -13.77 -4.72
C CYS A 103 9.75 -13.83 -6.06
N VAL A 104 9.86 -15.02 -6.67
CA VAL A 104 10.67 -15.24 -7.89
C VAL A 104 10.35 -14.29 -9.05
N HIS A 105 9.10 -13.82 -9.16
CA HIS A 105 8.73 -12.87 -10.20
C HIS A 105 9.29 -11.47 -9.94
N LEU A 106 9.38 -11.07 -8.66
CA LEU A 106 10.05 -9.81 -8.28
C LEU A 106 11.57 -9.94 -8.41
N ASP A 107 12.14 -11.08 -8.05
CA ASP A 107 13.57 -11.36 -8.26
C ASP A 107 13.96 -11.10 -9.72
N ALA A 108 13.14 -11.56 -10.67
CA ALA A 108 13.37 -11.33 -12.09
C ALA A 108 13.31 -9.83 -12.46
N VAL A 109 12.34 -9.09 -11.94
CA VAL A 109 12.21 -7.63 -12.22
C VAL A 109 13.41 -6.85 -11.70
N PHE A 110 13.90 -7.20 -10.50
CA PHE A 110 15.09 -6.57 -9.93
C PHE A 110 16.37 -6.98 -10.69
N ALA A 111 16.53 -8.26 -10.99
CA ALA A 111 17.68 -8.77 -11.75
C ALA A 111 17.77 -8.18 -13.17
N ASP A 112 16.64 -7.97 -13.86
CA ASP A 112 16.60 -7.33 -15.17
C ASP A 112 17.13 -5.88 -15.15
N ARG A 113 17.14 -5.24 -13.97
CA ARG A 113 17.73 -3.92 -13.72
C ARG A 113 19.13 -3.98 -13.11
N GLY A 114 19.66 -5.17 -12.92
CA GLY A 114 20.95 -5.44 -12.29
C GLY A 114 20.91 -5.44 -10.76
N TYR A 115 19.78 -5.17 -10.11
CA TYR A 115 19.68 -5.18 -8.64
C TYR A 115 19.91 -6.58 -8.08
N SER A 116 20.71 -6.66 -7.01
CA SER A 116 20.87 -7.87 -6.19
C SER A 116 19.67 -8.14 -5.28
N LEU A 117 18.76 -7.18 -5.18
CA LEU A 117 17.60 -7.20 -4.31
C LEU A 117 16.71 -8.40 -4.59
N LYS A 118 16.48 -9.20 -3.56
CA LYS A 118 15.49 -10.28 -3.58
C LYS A 118 14.09 -9.72 -3.33
N GLY A 119 13.13 -10.24 -4.07
CA GLY A 119 11.73 -9.87 -3.95
C GLY A 119 11.13 -10.22 -2.59
N SER A 120 11.52 -11.34 -1.98
CA SER A 120 11.09 -11.67 -0.61
C SER A 120 11.61 -10.63 0.38
N HIS A 121 12.90 -10.30 0.32
CA HIS A 121 13.49 -9.23 1.14
C HIS A 121 12.80 -7.88 0.91
N PHE A 122 12.50 -7.51 -0.34
CA PHE A 122 11.76 -6.28 -0.65
C PHE A 122 10.38 -6.23 0.02
N ILE A 123 9.62 -7.33 -0.04
CA ILE A 123 8.29 -7.42 0.55
C ILE A 123 8.36 -7.45 2.08
N THR A 124 9.27 -8.24 2.66
CA THR A 124 9.42 -8.37 4.11
C THR A 124 9.89 -7.06 4.75
N GLU A 125 10.86 -6.35 4.16
CA GLU A 125 11.33 -5.07 4.71
C GLU A 125 10.25 -3.98 4.67
N LEU A 126 9.44 -3.94 3.60
CA LEU A 126 8.26 -3.05 3.58
C LEU A 126 7.24 -3.44 4.67
N GLY A 127 6.99 -4.73 4.87
CA GLY A 127 6.13 -5.22 5.95
C GLY A 127 6.68 -4.93 7.35
N ASN A 128 8.00 -5.02 7.55
CA ASN A 128 8.69 -4.77 8.81
C ASN A 128 8.54 -3.31 9.28
N LEU A 129 8.26 -2.36 8.38
CA LEU A 129 7.95 -0.99 8.78
C LEU A 129 6.71 -0.92 9.69
N MET A 130 5.78 -1.88 9.62
CA MET A 130 4.63 -1.93 10.52
C MET A 130 5.00 -2.15 11.99
N THR A 131 6.16 -2.74 12.28
CA THR A 131 6.59 -3.05 13.65
C THR A 131 7.79 -2.20 14.09
N THR A 132 8.39 -1.43 13.18
CA THR A 132 9.61 -0.66 13.42
C THR A 132 9.45 0.83 13.20
N ALA A 133 8.36 1.29 12.55
CA ALA A 133 8.18 2.70 12.27
C ALA A 133 8.03 3.55 13.53
N PHE A 134 7.39 3.04 14.59
CA PHE A 134 7.21 3.77 15.84
C PHE A 134 7.66 2.93 17.06
N PRO A 135 8.05 3.58 18.18
CA PRO A 135 8.74 2.90 19.29
C PRO A 135 7.97 1.75 19.97
N ASP A 136 6.64 1.80 19.94
CA ASP A 136 5.70 0.90 20.60
C ASP A 136 5.06 -0.14 19.64
N SER A 137 5.40 -0.09 18.35
CA SER A 137 4.84 -0.94 17.30
C SER A 137 5.30 -2.40 17.37
N SER A 138 6.39 -2.70 18.06
CA SER A 138 6.99 -4.03 18.12
C SER A 138 6.16 -5.07 18.91
N SER A 139 5.06 -4.66 19.51
CA SER A 139 4.21 -5.50 20.37
C SER A 139 3.10 -6.25 19.62
N ILE A 140 2.93 -5.97 18.32
CA ILE A 140 1.84 -6.51 17.50
C ILE A 140 2.39 -7.41 16.41
N SER A 141 1.80 -8.59 16.28
CA SER A 141 2.01 -9.43 15.11
C SER A 141 1.21 -8.86 13.93
N PRO A 142 1.82 -8.55 12.79
CA PRO A 142 1.06 -8.20 11.60
C PRO A 142 0.19 -9.40 11.18
N ASN A 143 -0.95 -9.13 10.54
CA ASN A 143 -1.82 -10.19 10.01
C ASN A 143 -1.38 -10.67 8.61
N TYR A 144 -0.28 -10.09 8.11
CA TYR A 144 0.35 -10.39 6.84
C TYR A 144 -0.50 -10.06 5.61
N SER A 145 -1.51 -9.19 5.75
CA SER A 145 -2.38 -8.78 4.66
C SER A 145 -1.67 -7.79 3.75
N TRP A 146 -1.75 -8.05 2.45
CA TRP A 146 -1.26 -7.15 1.41
C TRP A 146 -2.38 -6.84 0.42
N LEU A 147 -2.49 -5.57 0.06
CA LEU A 147 -3.45 -5.07 -0.91
C LEU A 147 -2.74 -4.23 -1.96
N ASP A 148 -3.04 -4.46 -3.23
CA ASP A 148 -2.73 -3.54 -4.32
C ASP A 148 -4.01 -2.84 -4.76
N ILE A 149 -4.20 -1.62 -4.26
CA ILE A 149 -5.43 -0.85 -4.42
C ILE A 149 -5.35 -0.03 -5.71
N ALA A 150 -5.92 -0.57 -6.78
CA ALA A 150 -6.17 0.16 -8.01
C ALA A 150 -7.51 0.89 -7.90
N THR A 151 -7.47 2.21 -7.73
CA THR A 151 -8.65 3.08 -7.71
C THR A 151 -8.46 4.18 -8.74
N HIS A 152 -9.47 4.39 -9.59
CA HIS A 152 -9.42 5.35 -10.69
C HIS A 152 -10.58 6.35 -10.58
N TYR A 153 -10.58 7.11 -9.48
CA TYR A 153 -11.55 8.16 -9.28
C TYR A 153 -11.23 9.34 -10.19
N THR A 154 -12.01 9.47 -11.26
CA THR A 154 -12.00 10.62 -12.17
C THR A 154 -12.89 11.76 -11.66
N ARG A 155 -13.76 11.46 -10.68
CA ARG A 155 -14.66 12.41 -10.01
C ARG A 155 -14.52 12.28 -8.50
N PRO A 156 -14.69 13.39 -7.75
CA PRO A 156 -14.77 13.36 -6.29
C PRO A 156 -15.69 12.26 -5.80
N GLN A 157 -15.18 11.40 -4.93
CA GLN A 157 -16.00 10.44 -4.19
C GLN A 157 -16.36 11.02 -2.83
N PRO A 158 -17.52 10.65 -2.25
CA PRO A 158 -17.77 10.92 -0.85
C PRO A 158 -16.65 10.30 0.00
N TYR A 159 -16.15 11.07 0.96
CA TYR A 159 -15.20 10.52 1.91
C TYR A 159 -15.88 9.43 2.74
N SER A 160 -15.19 8.30 2.85
CA SER A 160 -15.52 7.22 3.78
C SER A 160 -14.41 7.18 4.80
N TRP A 161 -14.51 8.01 5.84
CA TRP A 161 -13.51 8.08 6.89
C TRP A 161 -13.59 6.85 7.78
N HIS A 162 -12.47 6.15 7.92
CA HIS A 162 -12.41 4.95 8.74
C HIS A 162 -11.01 4.70 9.31
N ALA A 163 -10.94 3.87 10.35
CA ALA A 163 -9.73 3.12 10.69
C ALA A 163 -9.95 1.66 10.27
N ASP A 164 -8.95 1.02 9.68
CA ASP A 164 -9.03 -0.41 9.32
C ASP A 164 -9.07 -1.29 10.58
N SER A 165 -8.51 -0.81 11.70
CA SER A 165 -8.40 -1.51 12.97
C SER A 165 -8.45 -0.57 14.17
N ALA A 166 -9.07 -1.04 15.25
CA ALA A 166 -9.02 -0.41 16.57
C ALA A 166 -7.96 -1.06 17.49
N VAL A 167 -7.10 -1.94 16.95
CA VAL A 167 -6.02 -2.58 17.71
C VAL A 167 -4.97 -1.51 18.05
N PRO A 168 -4.70 -1.26 19.35
CA PRO A 168 -3.73 -0.26 19.77
C PRO A 168 -2.38 -0.48 19.13
N CYS A 169 -1.73 0.61 18.68
CA CYS A 169 -0.41 0.63 18.06
C CYS A 169 -0.30 -0.09 16.70
N GLN A 170 -1.41 -0.50 16.08
CA GLN A 170 -1.37 -1.06 14.73
C GLN A 170 -1.00 0.03 13.71
N ASP A 171 0.06 -0.21 12.96
CA ASP A 171 0.52 0.68 11.89
C ASP A 171 0.17 0.09 10.52
N THR A 172 -0.07 0.99 9.57
CA THR A 172 -0.30 0.65 8.17
C THR A 172 0.80 1.25 7.31
N VAL A 173 1.38 0.44 6.44
CA VAL A 173 2.40 0.88 5.48
C VAL A 173 1.77 0.99 4.11
N MET A 174 1.99 2.12 3.44
CA MET A 174 1.60 2.36 2.06
C MET A 174 2.81 2.60 1.16
N LEU A 175 2.83 1.99 -0.02
CA LEU A 175 3.80 2.29 -1.08
C LEU A 175 3.08 2.89 -2.29
N GLY A 176 3.50 4.08 -2.70
CA GLY A 176 2.87 4.85 -3.76
C GLY A 176 3.31 4.47 -5.18
N PHE A 177 2.35 4.35 -6.10
CA PHE A 177 2.59 4.15 -7.54
C PHE A 177 1.96 5.30 -8.34
N PRO A 178 2.64 6.45 -8.48
CA PRO A 178 2.11 7.59 -9.24
C PRO A 178 1.95 7.23 -10.73
N LYS A 179 0.94 7.85 -11.36
CA LYS A 179 0.61 7.63 -12.79
C LYS A 179 1.66 8.15 -13.75
N VAL A 180 2.44 9.14 -13.33
CA VAL A 180 3.42 9.83 -14.18
C VAL A 180 4.75 9.89 -13.46
N ASN A 181 5.82 9.96 -14.25
CA ASN A 181 7.17 10.09 -13.73
C ASN A 181 7.38 11.47 -13.09
N ASN A 182 8.26 11.54 -12.08
CA ASN A 182 8.58 12.77 -11.34
C ASN A 182 7.35 13.44 -10.72
N TYR A 183 6.34 12.65 -10.35
CA TYR A 183 5.12 13.19 -9.76
C TYR A 183 5.41 13.77 -8.37
N VAL A 184 4.89 14.97 -8.11
CA VAL A 184 4.85 15.57 -6.78
C VAL A 184 3.45 16.09 -6.53
N GLY A 185 2.81 15.57 -5.49
CA GLY A 185 1.47 16.01 -5.14
C GLY A 185 0.77 15.14 -4.12
N SER A 186 -0.36 15.62 -3.63
CA SER A 186 -1.33 14.79 -2.92
C SER A 186 -1.97 13.78 -3.88
N ASP A 187 -2.86 12.91 -3.39
CA ASP A 187 -3.69 12.02 -4.23
C ASP A 187 -3.06 10.68 -4.65
N VAL A 188 -1.83 10.39 -4.21
CA VAL A 188 -1.22 9.05 -4.31
C VAL A 188 -1.53 8.20 -3.07
N PHE A 189 -1.53 8.81 -1.88
CA PHE A 189 -1.89 8.13 -0.64
C PHE A 189 -3.30 8.51 -0.18
N SER A 190 -3.79 7.82 0.86
CA SER A 190 -5.03 8.20 1.54
C SER A 190 -4.90 9.58 2.20
N HIS A 191 -6.00 10.33 2.26
CA HIS A 191 -6.09 11.46 3.18
C HIS A 191 -6.19 10.93 4.60
N ILE A 192 -5.62 11.66 5.56
CA ILE A 192 -5.55 11.27 6.96
C ILE A 192 -6.13 12.40 7.82
N ALA A 193 -7.11 12.12 8.65
CA ALA A 193 -7.54 13.03 9.70
C ALA A 193 -6.81 12.67 10.99
N LEU A 194 -6.12 13.65 11.58
CA LEU A 194 -5.40 13.54 12.86
C LEU A 194 -6.38 13.57 14.03
N GLN A 195 -7.27 12.58 14.04
CA GLN A 195 -8.34 12.41 15.00
C GLN A 195 -8.39 10.93 15.38
N THR A 196 -8.27 10.65 16.68
CA THR A 196 -8.37 9.30 17.21
C THR A 196 -9.74 8.70 16.85
N PRO A 197 -9.78 7.50 16.24
CA PRO A 197 -11.04 6.81 15.97
C PRO A 197 -11.86 6.60 17.24
N PRO A 198 -13.21 6.62 17.16
CA PRO A 198 -14.05 6.15 18.25
C PRO A 198 -13.66 4.72 18.67
N GLN A 199 -13.84 4.37 19.95
CA GLN A 199 -13.59 3.01 20.41
C GLN A 199 -14.47 2.02 19.64
N GLY A 200 -13.80 1.15 18.87
CA GLY A 200 -14.41 -0.02 18.26
C GLY A 200 -14.28 -1.25 19.16
N ASP A 201 -14.92 -2.34 18.78
CA ASP A 201 -14.79 -3.65 19.44
C ASP A 201 -13.47 -4.38 19.10
N GLY A 202 -12.60 -3.74 18.31
CA GLY A 202 -11.32 -4.28 17.86
C GLY A 202 -11.42 -5.27 16.70
N SER A 203 -12.62 -5.62 16.24
CA SER A 203 -12.84 -6.69 15.25
C SER A 203 -13.21 -6.21 13.85
N SER A 204 -13.60 -4.94 13.72
CA SER A 204 -14.11 -4.36 12.47
C SER A 204 -13.61 -2.94 12.25
N PRO A 205 -13.56 -2.46 10.99
CA PRO A 205 -13.25 -1.08 10.69
C PRO A 205 -14.20 -0.12 11.40
N VAL A 206 -13.66 0.97 11.95
CA VAL A 206 -14.45 2.02 12.60
C VAL A 206 -14.77 3.09 11.56
N VAL A 207 -16.04 3.25 11.19
CA VAL A 207 -16.48 4.24 10.19
C VAL A 207 -17.02 5.49 10.87
N VAL A 208 -16.62 6.66 10.38
CA VAL A 208 -17.02 7.97 10.91
C VAL A 208 -17.68 8.81 9.81
N GLU A 209 -18.79 9.45 10.15
CA GLU A 209 -19.51 10.35 9.24
C GLU A 209 -18.66 11.60 8.93
N THR A 210 -18.74 12.10 7.69
CA THR A 210 -17.86 13.17 7.20
C THR A 210 -18.03 14.49 7.97
N ASP A 211 -19.24 14.79 8.44
CA ASP A 211 -19.55 15.98 9.24
C ASP A 211 -18.95 15.94 10.66
N LYS A 212 -18.46 14.78 11.09
CA LYS A 212 -17.74 14.58 12.37
C LYS A 212 -16.23 14.71 12.24
N ILE A 213 -15.72 15.00 11.05
CA ILE A 213 -14.29 15.22 10.82
C ILE A 213 -14.01 16.72 10.81
N ASP A 214 -13.15 17.17 11.72
CA ASP A 214 -12.67 18.55 11.70
C ASP A 214 -11.75 18.74 10.48
N PRO A 215 -12.12 19.58 9.49
CA PRO A 215 -11.29 19.79 8.30
C PRO A 215 -9.88 20.30 8.59
N SER A 216 -9.66 20.96 9.74
CA SER A 216 -8.34 21.45 10.16
C SER A 216 -7.38 20.32 10.57
N THR A 217 -7.90 19.13 10.84
CA THR A 217 -7.11 17.94 11.18
C THR A 217 -6.75 17.10 9.95
N ILE A 218 -7.30 17.43 8.78
CA ILE A 218 -7.08 16.68 7.54
C ILE A 218 -5.70 17.00 6.98
N TYR A 219 -4.82 16.01 7.08
CA TYR A 219 -3.56 15.94 6.35
C TYR A 219 -3.76 15.25 5.00
N LYS A 220 -3.19 15.86 3.94
CA LYS A 220 -3.13 15.28 2.60
C LYS A 220 -1.68 14.92 2.28
N PRO A 221 -1.25 13.66 2.52
CA PRO A 221 0.13 13.22 2.28
C PRO A 221 0.60 13.56 0.86
N VAL A 222 1.74 14.25 0.76
CA VAL A 222 2.37 14.58 -0.52
C VAL A 222 3.34 13.47 -0.89
N TYR A 223 3.08 12.80 -2.01
CA TYR A 223 4.07 11.93 -2.64
C TYR A 223 5.15 12.77 -3.29
N SER A 224 6.40 12.32 -3.16
CA SER A 224 7.54 12.77 -3.94
C SER A 224 8.61 11.69 -3.91
N LYS A 225 9.63 11.82 -4.78
CA LYS A 225 10.90 11.12 -4.60
C LYS A 225 11.41 11.31 -3.15
N ARG A 226 11.94 10.22 -2.57
CA ARG A 226 12.36 10.07 -1.16
C ARG A 226 11.22 10.05 -0.13
N ASN A 227 9.97 10.12 -0.57
CA ASN A 227 8.76 9.99 0.26
C ASN A 227 7.78 8.99 -0.39
N GLU A 228 8.31 7.91 -0.97
CA GLU A 228 7.51 6.91 -1.71
C GLU A 228 6.71 6.00 -0.79
N ILE A 229 7.12 5.90 0.48
CA ILE A 229 6.50 5.08 1.50
C ILE A 229 5.89 5.99 2.56
N LEU A 230 4.62 5.76 2.89
CA LEU A 230 3.91 6.41 3.99
C LEU A 230 3.58 5.36 5.04
N VAL A 231 3.89 5.63 6.30
CA VAL A 231 3.44 4.81 7.43
C VAL A 231 2.59 5.67 8.33
N TYR A 232 1.42 5.17 8.72
CA TYR A 232 0.58 5.82 9.71
C TYR A 232 0.06 4.83 10.74
N ARG A 233 -0.17 5.33 11.96
CA ARG A 233 -0.77 4.53 13.03
C ARG A 233 -2.28 4.55 12.92
N ASP A 234 -2.85 3.45 12.44
CA ASP A 234 -4.27 3.33 12.12
C ASP A 234 -5.17 3.45 13.36
N SER A 235 -4.67 3.04 14.53
CA SER A 235 -5.37 3.22 15.81
C SER A 235 -5.45 4.65 16.32
N GLU A 236 -4.71 5.59 15.74
CA GLU A 236 -4.63 6.99 16.20
C GLU A 236 -5.13 7.99 15.17
N VAL A 237 -5.48 7.53 13.96
CA VAL A 237 -5.93 8.39 12.87
C VAL A 237 -7.12 7.77 12.14
N LEU A 238 -7.91 8.62 11.49
CA LEU A 238 -8.89 8.17 10.49
C LEU A 238 -8.31 8.42 9.10
N HIS A 239 -8.62 7.55 8.15
CA HIS A 239 -8.17 7.70 6.78
C HIS A 239 -9.30 7.50 5.77
N THR A 240 -9.09 8.02 4.57
CA THR A 240 -10.02 7.85 3.46
C THR A 240 -9.30 7.94 2.13
N ALA A 241 -9.90 7.36 1.09
CA ALA A 241 -9.37 7.52 -0.26
C ALA A 241 -9.44 9.00 -0.68
N PRO A 242 -8.47 9.49 -1.47
CA PRO A 242 -8.48 10.87 -1.91
C PRO A 242 -9.64 11.15 -2.89
N ASP A 243 -10.04 12.42 -3.01
CA ASP A 243 -11.14 12.86 -3.88
C ASP A 243 -10.92 12.45 -5.34
N LYS A 244 -9.66 12.61 -5.77
CA LYS A 244 -9.15 12.20 -7.05
C LYS A 244 -7.96 11.30 -6.76
N THR A 245 -7.72 10.32 -7.62
CA THR A 245 -6.57 9.43 -7.50
C THR A 245 -5.58 9.75 -8.61
N HIS A 246 -4.38 10.19 -8.24
CA HIS A 246 -3.26 10.38 -9.17
C HIS A 246 -2.25 9.23 -9.09
N ARG A 247 -2.76 8.00 -9.05
CA ARG A 247 -1.97 6.77 -8.93
C ARG A 247 -2.51 5.67 -9.83
N ASP A 248 -1.63 4.77 -10.26
CA ASP A 248 -2.02 3.49 -10.87
C ASP A 248 -2.36 2.46 -9.79
N GLY A 249 -1.77 2.61 -8.62
CA GLY A 249 -2.06 1.81 -7.44
C GLY A 249 -1.48 2.44 -6.19
N VAL A 250 -1.88 1.90 -5.05
CA VAL A 250 -1.14 2.05 -3.80
C VAL A 250 -1.13 0.69 -3.14
N TRP A 251 0.05 0.24 -2.72
CA TRP A 251 0.09 -0.94 -1.88
C TRP A 251 -0.23 -0.58 -0.46
N ARG A 252 -0.88 -1.49 0.26
CA ARG A 252 -1.17 -1.37 1.68
C ARG A 252 -0.77 -2.67 2.37
N PHE A 253 0.06 -2.57 3.40
CA PHE A 253 0.42 -3.67 4.30
C PHE A 253 -0.27 -3.42 5.64
N ILE A 254 -0.91 -4.48 6.16
CA ILE A 254 -1.66 -4.53 7.42
C ILE A 254 -1.27 -5.82 8.16
#